data_AF-A0A1D2WKC9-F1
#
_entry.id   AF-A0A1D2WKC9-F1
#
_cell.length_a   1.000
_cell.length_b   1.000
_cell.length_c   1.000
_cell.angle_alpha   90.00
_cell.angle_beta   90.00
_cell.angle_gamma   90.00
#
_symmetry.space_group_name_H-M   'P 1'
#
loop_
_entity.id
_entity.type
_entity.pdbx_description
1 polymer ?
#
loop_
_entity_poly.entity_id
_entity_poly.type
_entity_poly.pdbx_seq_one_letter_code
_entity_poly.pdbx_strand_id
1 'polypeptide(L)'
;MSPPEVIRDDDTYITLPASLKDEYFESKPISYSKYFESFEFKFNELSNDFNLINIMEIQDFILLHDDLFDYLSQIKLLLQKYFSEYDYCLEFYSDPEIQSLNQLVIYINGDESSFDEDWSSLKRMNSEINDLCNFPNSVKHLISVDLW
;
A
#
# COMPACT_ATOMS: atom_id res chain seq x y z
N MET A 1 52.52 3.56 -17.66
CA MET A 1 51.09 3.78 -17.37
C MET A 1 50.56 2.47 -16.82
N SER A 2 50.15 2.44 -15.57
CA SER A 2 49.54 1.24 -14.98
C SER A 2 48.08 1.12 -15.46
N PRO A 3 47.54 -0.10 -15.64
CA PRO A 3 46.14 -0.27 -16.00
C PRO A 3 45.23 0.17 -14.84
N PRO A 4 44.01 0.67 -15.10
CA PRO A 4 43.07 1.00 -14.05
C PRO A 4 42.57 -0.26 -13.34
N GLU A 5 42.47 -0.17 -12.01
CA GLU A 5 41.92 -1.20 -11.12
C GLU A 5 40.43 -1.45 -11.43
N VAL A 6 40.05 -2.74 -11.45
CA VAL A 6 38.66 -3.19 -11.56
C VAL A 6 38.10 -3.27 -10.16
N ILE A 7 37.26 -2.32 -9.78
CA ILE A 7 36.38 -2.43 -8.60
C ILE A 7 35.09 -3.06 -9.11
N ARG A 8 34.78 -4.26 -8.62
CA ARG A 8 33.49 -4.93 -8.83
C ARG A 8 32.62 -4.60 -7.62
N ASP A 9 31.57 -3.83 -7.84
CA ASP A 9 30.40 -3.84 -6.97
C ASP A 9 29.25 -4.47 -7.77
N ASP A 10 28.61 -5.47 -7.17
CA ASP A 10 27.50 -6.23 -7.74
C ASP A 10 26.25 -5.34 -7.85
N ASP A 11 26.20 -4.48 -8.87
CA ASP A 11 24.99 -3.78 -9.27
C ASP A 11 24.08 -4.76 -10.04
N THR A 12 23.13 -5.37 -9.34
CA THR A 12 22.06 -6.11 -9.99
C THR A 12 21.07 -5.11 -10.56
N TYR A 13 21.13 -4.86 -11.87
CA TYR A 13 20.20 -3.96 -12.55
C TYR A 13 18.81 -4.60 -12.65
N ILE A 14 17.86 -4.18 -11.81
CA ILE A 14 16.44 -4.44 -12.05
C ILE A 14 16.01 -3.54 -13.22
N THR A 15 15.49 -4.15 -14.28
CA THR A 15 15.04 -3.41 -15.47
C THR A 15 13.63 -2.90 -15.22
N LEU A 16 13.48 -1.60 -14.97
CA LEU A 16 12.17 -0.95 -14.88
C LEU A 16 11.42 -1.01 -16.22
N PRO A 17 10.08 -1.17 -16.22
CA PRO A 17 9.26 -1.14 -17.42
C PRO A 17 9.42 0.19 -18.15
N ALA A 18 9.44 0.14 -19.49
CA ALA A 18 9.78 1.26 -20.36
C ALA A 18 8.86 2.49 -20.21
N SER A 19 7.68 2.34 -19.60
CA SER A 19 6.70 3.41 -19.39
C SER A 19 7.13 4.47 -18.35
N LEU A 20 8.16 4.20 -17.55
CA LEU A 20 8.68 5.15 -16.55
C LEU A 20 9.84 6.02 -17.06
N LYS A 21 10.27 5.86 -18.31
CA LYS A 21 11.54 6.44 -18.79
C LYS A 21 11.48 7.91 -19.18
N ASP A 22 10.32 8.49 -19.46
CA ASP A 22 10.28 9.72 -20.27
C ASP A 22 9.78 11.01 -19.57
N GLU A 23 9.36 11.02 -18.30
CA GLU A 23 8.85 12.28 -17.69
C GLU A 23 9.42 12.71 -16.31
N TYR A 24 10.38 12.00 -15.72
CA TYR A 24 10.84 12.33 -14.34
C TYR A 24 12.36 12.46 -14.19
N PHE A 25 13.02 13.36 -14.92
CA PHE A 25 14.44 13.63 -14.66
C PHE A 25 14.83 15.11 -14.76
N GLU A 26 14.13 16.00 -14.04
CA GLU A 26 14.75 17.25 -13.56
C GLU A 26 14.28 17.60 -12.14
N SER A 27 14.66 16.77 -11.16
CA SER A 27 14.72 17.22 -9.77
C SER A 27 15.78 16.45 -9.02
N LYS A 28 16.59 17.18 -8.23
CA LYS A 28 17.75 16.77 -7.42
C LYS A 28 17.73 15.29 -7.01
N PRO A 29 18.88 14.58 -7.05
CA PRO A 29 18.95 13.18 -6.64
C PRO A 29 18.62 13.09 -5.15
N ILE A 30 17.35 12.79 -4.85
CA ILE A 30 17.01 12.07 -3.64
C ILE A 30 17.85 10.80 -3.75
N SER A 31 18.70 10.53 -2.76
CA SER A 31 19.50 9.32 -2.75
C SER A 31 18.53 8.14 -2.87
N TYR A 32 18.45 7.51 -4.04
CA TYR A 32 17.51 6.42 -4.32
C TYR A 32 17.60 5.32 -3.24
N SER A 33 18.79 5.11 -2.69
CA SER A 33 19.03 4.24 -1.53
C SER A 33 18.22 4.63 -0.29
N LYS A 34 18.14 5.92 0.07
CA LYS A 34 17.43 6.38 1.27
C LYS A 34 15.91 6.30 1.12
N TYR A 35 15.40 6.55 -0.09
CA TYR A 35 13.98 6.38 -0.37
C TYR A 35 13.60 4.90 -0.28
N PHE A 36 14.43 4.02 -0.86
CA PHE A 36 14.20 2.57 -0.82
C PHE A 36 14.27 2.00 0.60
N GLU A 37 15.27 2.42 1.40
CA GLU A 37 15.35 2.08 2.84
C GLU A 37 14.09 2.52 3.60
N SER A 38 13.58 3.73 3.33
CA SER A 38 12.34 4.23 3.94
C SER A 38 11.12 3.45 3.50
N PHE A 39 11.07 2.99 2.25
CA PHE A 39 9.98 2.18 1.73
C PHE A 39 9.97 0.81 2.41
N GLU A 40 11.10 0.09 2.42
CA GLU A 40 11.20 -1.23 3.03
C GLU A 40 10.81 -1.20 4.51
N PHE A 41 11.22 -0.16 5.23
CA PHE A 41 10.81 0.04 6.62
C PHE A 41 9.29 0.15 6.75
N LYS A 42 8.65 1.05 5.99
CA LYS A 42 7.19 1.25 6.01
C LYS A 42 6.43 0.00 5.57
N PHE A 43 6.94 -0.72 4.57
CA PHE A 43 6.33 -1.94 4.07
C PHE A 43 6.43 -3.10 5.09
N ASN A 44 7.54 -3.19 5.81
CA ASN A 44 7.67 -4.12 6.94
C ASN A 44 6.71 -3.77 8.07
N GLU A 45 6.52 -2.48 8.40
CA GLU A 45 5.49 -2.07 9.36
C GLU A 45 4.09 -2.49 8.90
N LEU A 46 3.75 -2.26 7.63
CA LEU A 46 2.48 -2.72 7.04
C LEU A 46 2.30 -4.24 7.17
N SER A 47 3.37 -5.01 6.96
CA SER A 47 3.36 -6.48 7.07
C SER A 47 3.21 -6.98 8.51
N ASN A 48 3.49 -6.13 9.51
CA ASN A 48 3.20 -6.43 10.91
C ASN A 48 1.76 -6.10 11.31
N ASP A 49 1.12 -5.19 10.56
CA ASP A 49 -0.21 -4.67 10.83
C ASP A 49 -1.33 -5.45 10.13
N PHE A 50 -1.00 -6.08 8.99
CA PHE A 50 -1.95 -6.81 8.15
C PHE A 50 -1.37 -8.15 7.71
N ASN A 51 -2.22 -9.16 7.62
CA ASN A 51 -1.90 -10.38 6.89
C ASN A 51 -1.98 -10.13 5.38
N LEU A 52 -0.82 -10.07 4.72
CA LEU A 52 -0.71 -9.73 3.31
C LEU A 52 -0.97 -10.97 2.43
N ILE A 53 -2.03 -10.94 1.61
CA ILE A 53 -2.44 -12.10 0.79
C ILE A 53 -1.52 -12.29 -0.42
N ASN A 54 -1.30 -11.22 -1.20
CA ASN A 54 -0.52 -11.21 -2.43
C ASN A 54 0.58 -10.14 -2.34
N ILE A 55 1.57 -10.44 -1.50
CA ILE A 55 2.64 -9.52 -1.06
C ILE A 55 3.33 -8.80 -2.22
N MET A 56 3.67 -9.52 -3.30
CA MET A 56 4.42 -8.92 -4.41
C MET A 56 3.58 -7.86 -5.13
N GLU A 57 2.31 -8.14 -5.40
CA GLU A 57 1.39 -7.23 -6.05
C GLU A 57 1.07 -6.01 -5.16
N ILE A 58 0.91 -6.22 -3.85
CA ILE A 58 0.74 -5.13 -2.88
C ILE A 58 1.97 -4.23 -2.87
N GLN A 59 3.17 -4.81 -2.86
CA GLN A 59 4.43 -4.06 -2.89
C GLN A 59 4.56 -3.23 -4.16
N ASP A 60 4.33 -3.84 -5.32
CA ASP A 60 4.38 -3.17 -6.62
C ASP A 60 3.35 -2.03 -6.71
N PHE A 61 2.14 -2.26 -6.19
CA PHE A 61 1.09 -1.25 -6.19
C PHE A 61 1.44 -0.05 -5.30
N ILE A 62 1.95 -0.28 -4.09
CA ILE A 62 2.33 0.80 -3.17
C ILE A 62 3.54 1.59 -3.69
N LEU A 63 4.50 0.94 -4.36
CA LEU A 63 5.63 1.62 -5.01
C LEU A 63 5.18 2.63 -6.07
N LEU A 64 4.02 2.44 -6.68
CA LEU A 64 3.45 3.37 -7.67
C LEU A 64 2.66 4.52 -7.02
N HIS A 65 2.42 4.46 -5.71
CA HIS A 65 1.51 5.34 -5.00
C HIS A 65 2.05 5.69 -3.59
N ASP A 66 3.01 6.60 -3.52
CA ASP A 66 3.72 7.01 -2.29
C ASP A 66 2.80 7.43 -1.12
N ASP A 67 1.66 8.04 -1.42
CA ASP A 67 0.71 8.55 -0.41
C ASP A 67 -0.11 7.43 0.28
N LEU A 68 -0.05 6.19 -0.21
CA LEU A 68 -0.84 5.08 0.33
C LEU A 68 -0.43 4.69 1.75
N PHE A 69 0.86 4.79 2.11
CA PHE A 69 1.28 4.46 3.48
C PHE A 69 0.64 5.38 4.52
N ASP A 70 0.61 6.68 4.23
CA ASP A 70 0.03 7.65 5.15
C ASP A 70 -1.49 7.44 5.23
N TYR A 71 -2.15 7.10 4.12
CA TYR A 71 -3.58 6.80 4.12
C TYR A 71 -3.92 5.50 4.87
N LEU A 72 -3.17 4.41 4.63
CA LEU A 72 -3.28 3.15 5.36
C LEU A 72 -3.07 3.34 6.86
N SER A 73 -2.13 4.20 7.27
CA SER A 73 -1.90 4.50 8.68
C SER A 73 -3.14 5.11 9.36
N GLN A 74 -3.89 5.98 8.66
CA GLN A 74 -5.11 6.58 9.19
C GLN A 74 -6.26 5.57 9.23
N ILE A 75 -6.38 4.73 8.19
CA ILE A 75 -7.39 3.66 8.16
C ILE A 75 -7.14 2.67 9.30
N LYS A 76 -5.88 2.31 9.57
CA LYS A 76 -5.51 1.45 10.70
C LYS A 76 -6.01 1.97 12.05
N LEU A 77 -5.88 3.27 12.30
CA LEU A 77 -6.40 3.87 13.54
C LEU A 77 -7.92 3.74 13.65
N LEU A 78 -8.64 3.80 12.52
CA LEU A 78 -10.07 3.58 12.48
C LEU A 78 -10.43 2.10 12.66
N LEU A 79 -9.67 1.18 12.05
CA LEU A 79 -9.82 -0.26 12.27
C LEU A 79 -9.66 -0.60 13.76
N GLN A 80 -8.62 -0.09 14.42
CA GLN A 80 -8.40 -0.31 15.85
C GLN A 80 -9.48 0.32 16.74
N LYS A 81 -10.13 1.40 16.29
CA LYS A 81 -11.24 2.04 17.00
C LYS A 81 -12.54 1.21 16.93
N TYR A 82 -12.81 0.60 15.78
CA TYR A 82 -14.09 -0.08 15.51
C TYR A 82 -14.02 -1.60 15.66
N PHE A 83 -12.85 -2.19 15.45
CA PHE A 83 -12.61 -3.62 15.30
C PHE A 83 -11.32 -4.05 16.02
N SER A 84 -11.11 -3.62 17.27
CA SER A 84 -9.83 -3.79 18.00
C SER A 84 -9.39 -5.24 18.20
N GLU A 85 -10.35 -6.17 18.25
CA GLU A 85 -10.11 -7.59 18.54
C GLU A 85 -10.01 -8.45 17.27
N TYR A 86 -10.12 -7.83 16.09
CA TYR A 86 -10.15 -8.53 14.81
C TYR A 86 -8.77 -8.53 14.14
N ASP A 87 -8.48 -9.62 13.44
CA ASP A 87 -7.37 -9.68 12.51
C ASP A 87 -7.76 -9.06 11.17
N TYR A 88 -6.77 -8.43 10.52
CA TYR A 88 -6.97 -7.76 9.23
C TYR A 88 -6.12 -8.43 8.14
N CYS A 89 -6.73 -8.66 6.99
CA CYS A 89 -6.01 -9.06 5.79
C CYS A 89 -5.93 -7.89 4.80
N LEU A 90 -4.84 -7.80 4.05
CA LEU A 90 -4.70 -6.84 2.94
C LEU A 90 -4.48 -7.62 1.65
N GLU A 91 -5.28 -7.31 0.64
CA GLU A 91 -5.21 -7.90 -0.69
C GLU A 91 -5.11 -6.80 -1.74
N PHE A 92 -4.25 -6.99 -2.74
CA PHE A 92 -4.37 -6.27 -4.00
C PHE A 92 -5.43 -6.95 -4.88
N TYR A 93 -6.53 -6.26 -5.12
CA TYR A 93 -7.57 -6.69 -6.04
C TYR A 93 -7.33 -6.10 -7.43
N SER A 94 -7.13 -6.97 -8.41
CA SER A 94 -7.00 -6.60 -9.82
C SER A 94 -8.33 -6.83 -10.54
N ASP A 95 -8.90 -5.77 -11.10
CA ASP A 95 -10.09 -5.88 -11.93
C ASP A 95 -9.67 -6.37 -13.33
N PRO A 96 -10.21 -7.50 -13.81
CA PRO A 96 -9.78 -8.10 -15.07
C PRO A 96 -10.21 -7.30 -16.31
N GLU A 97 -11.18 -6.40 -16.18
CA GLU A 97 -11.74 -5.63 -17.29
C GLU A 97 -11.30 -4.17 -17.27
N ILE A 98 -11.14 -3.57 -16.08
CA ILE A 98 -10.94 -2.14 -15.90
C ILE A 98 -9.81 -1.87 -14.91
N GLN A 99 -8.58 -1.69 -15.42
CA GLN A 99 -7.39 -1.44 -14.60
C GLN A 99 -7.50 -0.24 -13.64
N SER A 100 -8.32 0.76 -13.96
CA SER A 100 -8.55 1.90 -13.06
C SER A 100 -9.35 1.56 -11.81
N LEU A 101 -9.90 0.35 -11.71
CA LEU A 101 -10.58 -0.18 -10.53
C LEU A 101 -9.66 -1.06 -9.67
N ASN A 102 -8.38 -1.22 -10.05
CA ASN A 102 -7.40 -1.90 -9.22
C ASN A 102 -7.22 -1.15 -7.91
N GLN A 103 -7.25 -1.89 -6.80
CA GLN A 103 -7.27 -1.31 -5.47
C GLN A 103 -6.69 -2.29 -4.44
N LEU A 104 -6.34 -1.75 -3.28
CA LEU A 104 -6.12 -2.53 -2.08
C LEU A 104 -7.46 -2.73 -1.36
N VAL A 105 -7.74 -3.95 -0.93
CA VAL A 105 -8.90 -4.29 -0.11
C VAL A 105 -8.39 -4.74 1.25
N ILE A 106 -8.87 -4.06 2.29
CA ILE A 106 -8.68 -4.50 3.66
C ILE A 106 -9.90 -5.33 4.05
N TYR A 107 -9.66 -6.57 4.46
CA TYR A 107 -10.68 -7.43 5.01
C TYR A 107 -10.56 -7.51 6.52
N ILE A 108 -11.70 -7.35 7.19
CA ILE A 108 -11.83 -7.58 8.64
C ILE A 108 -12.40 -8.98 8.82
N ASN A 109 -11.62 -9.88 9.43
CA ASN A 109 -12.01 -11.28 9.57
C ASN A 109 -13.03 -11.45 10.70
N GLY A 110 -14.31 -11.35 10.36
CA GLY A 110 -15.41 -11.36 11.32
C GLY A 110 -15.81 -12.77 11.79
N ASP A 111 -16.61 -12.84 12.86
CA ASP A 111 -17.35 -14.07 13.18
C ASP A 111 -18.76 -14.00 12.55
N GLU A 112 -19.25 -15.10 11.96
CA GLU A 112 -20.61 -15.12 11.37
C GLU A 112 -21.71 -14.70 12.36
N SER A 113 -21.47 -14.92 13.66
CA SER A 113 -22.44 -14.61 14.72
C SER A 113 -22.60 -13.12 15.02
N SER A 114 -21.65 -12.28 14.62
CA SER A 114 -21.63 -10.83 14.87
C SER A 114 -21.89 -9.99 13.61
N PHE A 115 -22.17 -10.62 12.46
CA PHE A 115 -22.29 -9.96 11.16
C PHE A 115 -23.13 -8.68 11.16
N ASP A 116 -24.32 -8.68 11.77
CA ASP A 116 -25.19 -7.48 11.78
C ASP A 116 -24.58 -6.29 12.54
N GLU A 117 -23.88 -6.57 13.63
CA GLU A 117 -23.17 -5.57 14.43
C GLU A 117 -21.92 -5.08 13.69
N ASP A 118 -21.13 -6.01 13.17
CA ASP A 118 -19.91 -5.71 12.40
C ASP A 118 -20.23 -4.90 11.15
N TRP A 119 -21.31 -5.24 10.44
CA TRP A 119 -21.78 -4.51 9.27
C TRP A 119 -22.20 -3.08 9.61
N SER A 120 -22.84 -2.90 10.76
CA SER A 120 -23.24 -1.58 11.25
C SER A 120 -22.01 -0.73 11.63
N SER A 121 -21.00 -1.35 12.23
CA SER A 121 -19.71 -0.72 12.54
C SER A 121 -18.91 -0.39 11.28
N LEU A 122 -18.87 -1.29 10.30
CA LEU A 122 -18.19 -1.09 9.02
C LEU A 122 -18.77 0.11 8.27
N LYS A 123 -20.10 0.26 8.22
CA LYS A 123 -20.74 1.42 7.57
C LYS A 123 -20.32 2.75 8.22
N ARG A 124 -20.25 2.79 9.56
CA ARG A 124 -19.82 3.99 10.28
C ARG A 124 -18.36 4.30 10.01
N MET A 125 -17.51 3.27 10.08
CA MET A 125 -16.09 3.40 9.79
C MET A 125 -15.84 3.86 8.35
N ASN A 126 -16.48 3.26 7.35
CA ASN A 126 -16.36 3.67 5.94
C ASN A 126 -16.83 5.11 5.70
N SER A 127 -17.83 5.59 6.46
CA SER A 127 -18.19 7.01 6.45
C SER A 127 -17.04 7.89 6.97
N GLU A 128 -16.40 7.51 8.07
CA GLU A 128 -15.26 8.25 8.63
C GLU A 128 -14.04 8.21 7.71
N ILE A 129 -13.78 7.08 7.03
CA ILE A 129 -12.71 6.96 6.03
C ILE A 129 -12.94 7.95 4.88
N ASN A 130 -14.17 8.05 4.38
CA ASN A 130 -14.53 8.99 3.32
C ASN A 130 -14.32 10.45 3.76
N ASP A 131 -14.55 10.75 5.04
CA ASP A 131 -14.39 12.07 5.64
C ASP A 131 -12.93 12.44 5.98
N LEU A 132 -11.95 11.57 5.70
CA LEU A 132 -10.52 11.90 5.81
C LEU A 132 -10.12 12.96 4.75
N CYS A 133 -10.41 14.23 5.03
CA CYS A 133 -10.25 15.38 4.12
C CYS A 133 -8.81 15.63 3.64
N ASN A 134 -7.82 15.01 4.28
CA ASN A 134 -6.40 15.23 3.98
C ASN A 134 -5.92 14.45 2.75
N PHE A 135 -6.72 13.53 2.21
CA PHE A 135 -6.34 12.71 1.05
C PHE A 135 -7.19 13.04 -0.18
N PRO A 136 -6.58 13.15 -1.37
CA PRO A 136 -7.34 13.37 -2.60
C PRO A 136 -8.16 12.13 -2.95
N ASN A 137 -9.31 12.32 -3.63
CA ASN A 137 -10.18 11.22 -4.05
C ASN A 137 -9.44 10.18 -4.90
N SER A 138 -8.43 10.59 -5.67
CA SER A 138 -7.58 9.69 -6.46
C SER A 138 -6.84 8.67 -5.60
N VAL A 139 -6.50 8.99 -4.36
CA VAL A 139 -5.89 8.06 -3.40
C VAL A 139 -6.96 7.26 -2.66
N LYS A 140 -8.06 7.92 -2.28
CA LYS A 140 -9.17 7.26 -1.57
C LYS A 140 -9.76 6.09 -2.35
N HIS A 141 -9.86 6.21 -3.67
CA HIS A 141 -10.38 5.14 -4.53
C HIS A 141 -9.44 3.94 -4.67
N LEU A 142 -8.19 4.03 -4.22
CA LEU A 142 -7.23 2.93 -4.27
C LEU A 142 -7.34 1.99 -3.07
N ILE A 143 -8.18 2.30 -2.08
CA ILE A 143 -8.38 1.48 -0.89
C ILE A 143 -9.86 1.32 -0.58
N SER A 144 -10.30 0.09 -0.36
CA SER A 144 -11.61 -0.24 0.20
C SER A 144 -11.47 -1.10 1.45
N VAL A 145 -12.49 -1.09 2.31
CA VAL A 145 -12.56 -1.94 3.51
C VAL A 145 -13.87 -2.72 3.52
N ASP A 146 -13.77 -4.04 3.77
CA ASP A 146 -14.91 -4.96 3.79
C ASP A 146 -14.81 -6.02 4.89
N LEU A 147 -15.90 -6.73 5.16
CA LEU A 147 -15.92 -7.91 6.04
C LEU A 147 -15.57 -9.17 5.24
N TRP A 148 -14.85 -10.09 5.88
CA TRP A 148 -14.60 -11.45 5.37
C TRP A 148 -15.18 -12.48 6.33
#